data_AF-A0A5C8ZTP1-F1
#
_entry.id   AF-A0A5C8ZTP1-F1
#
_cell.length_a   1.000
_cell.length_b   1.000
_cell.length_c   1.000
_cell.angle_alpha   90.00
_cell.angle_beta   90.00
_cell.angle_gamma   90.00
#
_symmetry.space_group_name_H-M   'P 1'
#
loop_
_entity.id
_entity.type
_entity.pdbx_description
1 polymer ?
#
loop_
_entity_poly.entity_id
_entity_poly.type
_entity_poly.pdbx_seq_one_letter_code
_entity_poly.pdbx_strand_id
1 'polypeptide(L)' 'MQRFIDLANTMKNEGVPTRLISAALMTASGVYTTYAFAGNSGGLNGSGIDKVVEAYRQNLQNIQDAKREEVQQQQQ' A
#
# COMPACT_ATOMS: atom_id res chain seq x y z
N MET A 1 5.34 6.91 6.18
CA MET A 1 5.20 5.45 6.25
C MET A 1 4.92 4.98 7.67
N GLN A 2 5.81 5.20 8.65
CA GLN A 2 5.64 4.69 10.02
C GLN A 2 4.28 5.03 10.66
N ARG A 3 3.82 6.29 10.54
CA ARG A 3 2.48 6.70 11.06
C ARG A 3 1.30 5.87 10.51
N PHE A 4 1.36 5.40 9.27
CA PHE A 4 0.31 4.54 8.71
C PHE A 4 0.39 3.12 9.28
N ILE A 5 1.61 2.63 9.51
CA ILE A 5 1.85 1.33 10.14
C ILE A 5 1.41 1.35 11.60
N ASP A 6 1.70 2.43 12.33
CA ASP A 6 1.29 2.59 13.72
C ASP A 6 -0.24 2.58 13.84
N LEU A 7 -0.94 3.34 12.99
CA LEU A 7 -2.40 3.32 12.94
C LEU A 7 -2.95 1.92 12.62
N ALA A 8 -2.38 1.23 11.62
CA ALA A 8 -2.77 -0.12 11.28
C ALA A 8 -2.55 -1.11 12.44
N ASN A 9 -1.45 -0.94 13.19
CA ASN A 9 -1.17 -1.73 14.38
C ASN A 9 -2.14 -1.43 15.52
N THR A 10 -2.51 -0.16 15.74
CA THR A 10 -3.55 0.21 16.70
C THR A 10 -4.87 -0.48 16.37
N MET A 11 -5.34 -0.38 15.13
CA MET A 11 -6.59 -1.04 14.69
C MET A 11 -6.52 -2.56 14.87
N LYS A 12 -5.37 -3.18 14.58
CA LYS A 12 -5.14 -4.61 14.81
C LYS A 12 -5.27 -4.95 16.30
N ASN A 13 -4.66 -4.14 17.17
CA ASN A 13 -4.70 -4.36 18.62
C ASN A 13 -6.09 -4.13 19.22
N GLU A 14 -6.95 -3.35 18.55
CA GLU A 14 -8.37 -3.19 18.87
C GLU A 14 -9.23 -4.38 18.40
N GLY A 15 -8.64 -5.39 17.76
CA GLY A 15 -9.32 -6.60 17.30
C GLY A 15 -9.85 -6.53 15.87
N VAL A 16 -9.54 -5.47 15.12
CA VAL A 16 -9.93 -5.39 13.70
C VAL A 16 -9.15 -6.45 12.91
N PRO A 17 -9.81 -7.30 12.10
CA PRO A 17 -9.11 -8.31 11.32
C PRO A 17 -8.09 -7.69 10.37
N THR A 18 -6.84 -8.20 10.35
CA THR A 18 -5.76 -7.68 9.50
C THR A 18 -6.13 -7.63 8.01
N ARG A 19 -6.96 -8.57 7.53
CA ARG A 19 -7.47 -8.55 6.15
C ARG A 19 -8.32 -7.30 5.86
N LEU A 20 -9.14 -6.89 6.83
CA LEU A 20 -9.97 -5.69 6.72
C LEU A 20 -9.11 -4.42 6.80
N ILE A 21 -8.11 -4.39 7.68
CA ILE A 21 -7.15 -3.28 7.76
C ILE A 21 -6.39 -3.13 6.42
N SER A 22 -5.93 -4.24 5.84
CA SER A 22 -5.26 -4.24 4.54
C SER A 22 -6.16 -3.70 3.42
N ALA A 23 -7.43 -4.16 3.37
CA ALA A 23 -8.41 -3.63 2.42
C ALA A 23 -8.65 -2.13 2.61
N ALA A 24 -8.79 -1.66 3.86
CA ALA A 24 -8.98 -0.25 4.16
C ALA A 24 -7.77 0.62 3.74
N LEU A 25 -6.55 0.15 3.98
CA LEU A 25 -5.34 0.83 3.53
C LEU A 25 -5.25 0.90 2.00
N MET A 26 -5.64 -0.17 1.30
CA MET A 26 -5.71 -0.17 -0.17
C MET A 26 -6.74 0.85 -0.67
N THR A 27 -7.93 0.90 -0.07
CA THR A 27 -8.97 1.88 -0.41
C THR A 27 -8.48 3.31 -0.16
N ALA A 28 -7.90 3.58 1.01
CA ALA A 28 -7.37 4.90 1.36
C ALA A 28 -6.25 5.33 0.38
N SER A 29 -5.37 4.40 0.01
CA SER A 29 -4.35 4.62 -1.02
C SER A 29 -4.97 4.96 -2.38
N GLY A 30 -5.98 4.21 -2.83
CA GLY A 30 -6.67 4.47 -4.11
C GLY A 30 -7.36 5.83 -4.15
N VAL A 31 -8.01 6.23 -3.06
CA VAL A 31 -8.61 7.57 -2.90
C VAL A 31 -7.54 8.65 -3.00
N TYR A 32 -6.46 8.54 -2.21
CA TYR A 32 -5.39 9.54 -2.21
C TYR A 32 -4.68 9.63 -3.57
N THR A 33 -4.44 8.50 -4.20
CA THR A 33 -3.83 8.41 -5.53
C THR A 33 -4.71 9.05 -6.59
N THR A 34 -6.02 8.87 -6.49
CA THR A 34 -6.97 9.56 -7.37
C THR A 34 -6.83 11.08 -7.23
N TYR A 35 -6.78 11.61 -6.01
CA TYR A 35 -6.52 13.04 -5.80
C TYR A 35 -5.17 13.50 -6.36
N ALA A 36 -4.12 12.70 -6.19
CA ALA A 36 -2.78 13.05 -6.63
C ALA A 36 -2.64 13.08 -8.16
N PHE A 37 -3.34 12.22 -8.90
CA PHE A 37 -3.12 12.03 -10.34
C PHE A 37 -4.30 12.39 -11.24
N ALA A 38 -5.52 12.54 -10.73
CA ALA A 38 -6.69 12.87 -11.56
C ALA A 38 -6.71 14.33 -12.07
N GLY A 39 -6.01 15.25 -11.38
CA GLY A 39 -6.05 16.68 -11.67
C GLY A 39 -7.49 17.22 -11.69
N ASN A 40 -7.84 18.01 -12.70
CA ASN A 40 -9.19 18.58 -12.86
C ASN A 40 -10.26 17.56 -13.34
N SER A 41 -9.88 16.31 -13.60
CA SER A 41 -10.75 15.31 -14.25
C SER A 41 -11.68 14.60 -13.27
N GLY A 42 -11.51 14.79 -11.95
CA GLY A 42 -12.31 14.17 -10.90
C GLY A 42 -12.05 12.67 -10.66
N GLY A 43 -11.41 11.98 -11.60
CA GLY A 43 -11.03 10.56 -11.49
C GLY A 43 -9.85 10.18 -12.40
N LEU A 44 -9.27 9.00 -12.15
CA LEU A 44 -8.26 8.43 -13.05
C LEU A 44 -8.93 7.89 -14.31
N ASN A 45 -8.34 8.18 -15.48
CA ASN A 45 -8.67 7.47 -16.72
C ASN A 45 -7.97 6.09 -16.74
N GLY A 46 -8.26 5.26 -17.75
CA GLY A 46 -7.71 3.91 -17.85
C GLY A 46 -6.17 3.87 -17.79
N SER A 47 -5.49 4.75 -18.52
CA SER A 47 -4.01 4.81 -18.48
C SER A 47 -3.46 5.31 -17.14
N GLY A 48 -4.22 6.14 -16.41
CA GLY A 48 -3.91 6.54 -15.04
C GLY A 48 -4.00 5.36 -14.07
N ILE A 49 -5.05 4.53 -14.20
CA ILE A 49 -5.20 3.30 -13.40
C ILE A 49 -4.01 2.36 -13.66
N ASP A 50 -3.66 2.12 -14.93
CA ASP A 50 -2.56 1.22 -15.28
C ASP A 50 -1.22 1.67 -14.67
N LYS A 51 -0.92 2.98 -14.72
CA LYS A 51 0.29 3.54 -14.11
C LYS A 51 0.33 3.33 -12.60
N VAL A 52 -0.81 3.50 -11.92
CA VAL A 52 -0.92 3.29 -10.47
C VAL A 52 -0.72 1.82 -10.11
N VAL A 53 -1.34 0.92 -10.87
CA VAL A 53 -1.19 -0.53 -10.68
C VAL A 53 0.27 -0.95 -10.87
N GLU A 54 0.94 -0.44 -11.89
CA GLU A 54 2.35 -0.75 -12.15
C GLU A 54 3.26 -0.19 -11.04
N ALA A 55 3.04 1.04 -10.60
CA ALA A 55 3.78 1.61 -9.47
C ALA A 55 3.57 0.79 -8.17
N TYR A 56 2.35 0.30 -7.93
CA TYR A 56 2.05 -0.55 -6.78
C TYR A 56 2.76 -1.90 -6.89
N ARG A 57 2.78 -2.52 -8.08
CA ARG A 57 3.49 -3.78 -8.35
C ARG A 57 4.98 -3.64 -8.03
N GLN A 58 5.63 -2.59 -8.54
CA GLN A 58 7.05 -2.35 -8.33
C GLN A 58 7.37 -2.15 -6.84
N ASN A 59 6.58 -1.33 -6.14
CA ASN A 59 6.75 -1.13 -4.70
C ASN A 59 6.57 -2.44 -3.91
N LEU A 60 5.57 -3.25 -4.26
CA LEU A 60 5.35 -4.54 -3.60
C LEU A 60 6.52 -5.48 -3.82
N GLN A 61 7.05 -5.55 -5.04
CA GLN A 61 8.22 -6.37 -5.38
C GLN A 61 9.43 -5.96 -4.53
N ASN A 62 9.75 -4.66 -4.46
CA ASN A 62 10.84 -4.14 -3.65
C ASN A 62 10.70 -4.51 -2.16
N ILE A 63 9.48 -4.45 -1.62
CA ILE A 63 9.21 -4.87 -0.23
C ILE A 63 9.45 -6.37 -0.05
N GLN A 64 9.06 -7.21 -1.01
CA GLN A 64 9.31 -8.65 -0.91
C GLN A 64 10.80 -8.97 -1.01
N ASP A 65 11.53 -8.29 -1.88
CA ASP A 65 12.97 -8.49 -2.05
C ASP A 65 13.73 -8.12 -0.78
N ALA A 66 13.45 -6.95 -0.20
CA ALA A 66 14.04 -6.54 1.09
C ALA A 66 13.74 -7.55 2.22
N LYS A 67 12.49 -8.05 2.30
CA LYS A 67 12.13 -9.08 3.30
C LYS A 67 12.88 -10.39 3.10
N ARG A 68 13.13 -10.80 1.85
CA ARG A 68 13.91 -12.01 1.56
C ARG A 68 15.36 -11.84 1.98
N GLU A 69 15.94 -10.67 1.74
CA GLU A 69 17.30 -10.33 2.18
C GLU A 69 17.42 -10.35 3.71
N GLU A 70 16.47 -9.74 4.43
CA GLU A 70 16.42 -9.77 5.91
C GLU A 70 16.39 -11.20 6.45
N VAL A 71 15.56 -12.07 5.85
CA VAL A 71 15.45 -13.48 6.25
C VAL A 71 16.74 -14.25 5.96
N GLN A 72 17.43 -13.97 4.85
CA GLN A 72 18.71 -14.60 4.52
C GLN A 72 19.82 -14.17 5.48
N GLN A 73 19.85 -12.90 5.89
CA GLN A 73 20.83 -12.39 6.86
C GLN A 73 20.62 -12.94 8.26
N GLN A 74 19.37 -13.20 8.67
CA GLN A 74 19.05 -13.79 9.98
C GLN A 74 19.39 -15.30 10.07
N GLN A 75 19.65 -15.96 8.94
CA GLN A 75 20.00 -17.39 8.88
C GLN A 75 21.51 -17.66 8.78
N GLN A 76 22.34 -16.61 8.72
CA GLN A 76 23.80 -16.66 8.74
C GLN A 76 24.33 -16.37 10.14
#